data_AF-A0A0G4PKH3-F1
#
_entry.id   AF-A0A0G4PKH3-F1
#
_cell.length_a   1.000
_cell.length_b   1.000
_cell.length_c   1.000
_cell.angle_alpha   90.00
_cell.angle_beta   90.00
_cell.angle_gamma   90.00
#
_symmetry.space_group_name_H-M   'P 1'
#
loop_
_entity.id
_entity.type
_entity.pdbx_description
1 polymer ?
#
loop_
_entity_poly.entity_id
_entity_poly.type
_entity_poly.pdbx_seq_one_letter_code
_entity_poly.pdbx_strand_id
1 'polypeptide(L)'
;MALPVEIQLCIFEEVVNTLPWEEVWRARLVSTSFDHEITKLIDKSPRFEVESLWFEPPYGVSQEQTNNNHRWNHCPIRLKHLYLYRKIQVHDRAPSMFSGFVHEILDLSNERTSAEETEAFTNKLIDAWMCDKIRPMQPFFDTTDYQVHMEWAINDLHGGLFEWEPLQETLNLALATSAIHRNDCAKLRTLLSQGVNLGQESLRFGILPLSEAAKIGSNEVTEILVANNYPVIYGGTTELYHPFNALYIHMMRGNKEGVKIWGDHLRRTGQDISEYFHPMDTVGFSDTEMVLFIDEEFGDDLGGRRFRRQLFAAAVYNKEVETMRGLFARGGVDINRMEGEKDVSPLDAVLKLRWPGRRKGITHEMENSNLVVEFLLKNGANPDGCVEPVGVYTPFVEAVATENIPAATRLFEYGATVDKDRIISLMMNETDADWTDLLRRLASPEPEEDINRSSTSNLRDGKITDYYSIMVNKGENATTSI
;
A
#
# COMPACT_ATOMS: atom_id res chain seq x y z
N MET A 1 24.49 -38.67 6.99
CA MET A 1 25.05 -39.01 5.66
C MET A 1 24.20 -38.29 4.63
N ALA A 2 24.81 -37.55 3.71
CA ALA A 2 24.09 -36.99 2.56
C ALA A 2 23.95 -38.08 1.49
N LEU A 3 22.80 -38.17 0.83
CA LEU A 3 22.62 -39.06 -0.33
C LEU A 3 23.53 -38.61 -1.48
N PRO A 4 24.08 -39.52 -2.30
CA PRO A 4 24.79 -39.15 -3.53
C PRO A 4 23.89 -38.31 -4.45
N VAL A 5 24.47 -37.35 -5.17
CA VAL A 5 23.74 -36.39 -6.02
C VAL A 5 22.93 -37.10 -7.09
N GLU A 6 23.46 -38.20 -7.64
CA GLU A 6 22.82 -39.01 -8.67
C GLU A 6 21.53 -39.64 -8.15
N ILE A 7 21.54 -40.13 -6.91
CA ILE A 7 20.34 -40.70 -6.28
C ILE A 7 19.31 -39.62 -5.99
N GLN A 8 19.75 -38.42 -5.58
CA GLN A 8 18.85 -37.27 -5.37
C GLN A 8 18.18 -36.85 -6.68
N LEU A 9 18.90 -36.80 -7.80
CA LEU A 9 18.33 -36.47 -9.11
C LEU A 9 17.30 -37.51 -9.56
N CYS A 10 17.58 -38.82 -9.39
CA CYS A 10 16.60 -39.86 -9.69
C CYS A 10 15.32 -39.72 -8.84
N ILE A 11 15.47 -39.36 -7.56
CA ILE A 11 14.32 -39.09 -6.68
C ILE A 11 13.52 -37.89 -7.20
N PHE A 12 14.18 -36.81 -7.61
CA PHE A 12 13.49 -35.64 -8.15
C PHE A 12 12.77 -35.94 -9.47
N GLU A 13 13.39 -36.72 -10.35
CA GLU A 13 12.76 -37.17 -11.60
C GLU A 13 11.49 -37.97 -11.30
N GLU A 14 11.57 -38.94 -10.38
CA GLU A 14 10.41 -39.74 -9.98
C GLU A 14 9.33 -38.86 -9.33
N VAL A 15 9.71 -37.92 -8.46
CA VAL A 15 8.79 -36.96 -7.85
C VAL A 15 8.03 -36.16 -8.91
N VAL A 16 8.73 -35.56 -9.88
CA VAL A 16 8.11 -34.77 -10.95
C VAL A 16 7.23 -35.64 -11.87
N ASN A 17 7.56 -36.91 -12.03
CA ASN A 17 6.84 -37.82 -12.93
C ASN A 17 5.66 -38.55 -12.29
N THR A 18 5.61 -38.68 -10.96
CA THR A 18 4.59 -39.49 -10.29
C THR A 18 3.71 -38.72 -9.31
N LEU A 19 4.25 -37.73 -8.60
CA LEU A 19 3.49 -37.04 -7.55
C LEU A 19 2.54 -35.99 -8.14
N PRO A 20 1.42 -35.66 -7.45
CA PRO A 20 0.57 -34.54 -7.83
C PRO A 20 1.36 -33.22 -7.91
N TRP A 21 0.99 -32.33 -8.84
CA TRP A 21 1.70 -31.04 -9.04
C TRP A 21 1.83 -30.22 -7.76
N GLU A 22 0.86 -30.29 -6.86
CA GLU A 22 0.91 -29.63 -5.56
C GLU A 22 2.08 -30.11 -4.68
N GLU A 23 2.31 -31.43 -4.63
CA GLU A 23 3.40 -32.01 -3.85
C GLU A 23 4.75 -31.71 -4.48
N VAL A 24 4.82 -31.81 -5.81
CA VAL A 24 6.00 -31.39 -6.59
C VAL A 24 6.32 -29.91 -6.32
N TRP A 25 5.29 -29.07 -6.23
CA TRP A 25 5.46 -27.64 -5.96
C TRP A 25 5.96 -27.35 -4.55
N ARG A 26 5.36 -28.00 -3.54
CA ARG A 26 5.78 -27.87 -2.14
C ARG A 26 7.20 -28.40 -1.93
N ALA A 27 7.60 -29.44 -2.67
CA ALA A 27 8.95 -29.99 -2.58
C ALA A 27 10.05 -28.97 -2.93
N ARG A 28 9.76 -28.01 -3.82
CA ARG A 28 10.68 -26.89 -4.13
C ARG A 28 11.02 -26.04 -2.90
N LEU A 29 10.11 -25.94 -1.93
CA LEU A 29 10.27 -25.09 -0.74
C LEU A 29 11.20 -25.70 0.32
N VAL A 30 11.65 -26.94 0.13
CA VAL A 30 12.54 -27.62 1.09
C VAL A 30 13.93 -26.99 1.13
N SER A 31 14.47 -26.59 -0.03
CA SER A 31 15.76 -25.90 -0.13
C SER A 31 15.94 -25.26 -1.51
N THR A 32 16.89 -24.34 -1.64
CA THR A 32 17.25 -23.72 -2.94
C THR A 32 17.73 -24.74 -3.97
N SER A 33 18.43 -25.80 -3.54
CA SER A 33 18.86 -26.89 -4.41
C SER A 33 17.67 -27.72 -4.93
N PHE A 34 16.69 -27.99 -4.07
CA PHE A 34 15.46 -28.68 -4.46
C PHE A 34 14.68 -27.83 -5.47
N ASP A 35 14.53 -26.54 -5.20
CA ASP A 35 13.88 -25.63 -6.13
C ASP A 35 14.54 -25.67 -7.52
N HIS A 36 15.87 -25.53 -7.58
CA HIS A 36 16.60 -25.51 -8.84
C HIS A 36 16.45 -26.81 -9.65
N GLU A 37 16.65 -27.96 -9.02
CA GLU A 37 16.59 -29.25 -9.74
C GLU A 37 15.15 -29.64 -10.11
N ILE A 38 14.19 -29.45 -9.20
CA ILE A 38 12.77 -29.70 -9.51
C ILE A 38 12.34 -28.78 -10.65
N THR A 39 12.63 -27.47 -10.59
CA THR A 39 12.27 -26.53 -11.67
C THR A 39 12.78 -26.98 -13.04
N LYS A 40 14.04 -27.41 -13.15
CA LYS A 40 14.60 -27.93 -14.41
C LYS A 40 13.89 -29.18 -14.92
N LEU A 41 13.40 -30.03 -14.03
CA LEU A 41 12.69 -31.25 -14.37
C LEU A 41 11.25 -30.96 -14.76
N ILE A 42 10.58 -30.00 -14.12
CA ILE A 42 9.28 -29.46 -14.54
C ILE A 42 9.36 -28.93 -15.95
N ASP A 43 10.40 -28.14 -16.26
CA ASP A 43 10.66 -27.61 -17.60
C ASP A 43 10.70 -28.70 -18.68
N LYS A 44 11.02 -29.95 -18.33
CA LYS A 44 11.14 -31.07 -19.27
C LYS A 44 9.96 -32.04 -19.19
N SER A 45 9.11 -31.92 -18.18
CA SER A 45 8.04 -32.89 -17.94
C SER A 45 6.89 -32.70 -18.93
N PRO A 46 6.45 -33.77 -19.62
CA PRO A 46 5.26 -33.72 -20.47
C PRO A 46 3.97 -33.59 -19.65
N ARG A 47 3.97 -33.97 -18.36
CA ARG A 47 2.81 -33.82 -17.46
C ARG A 47 2.41 -32.37 -17.27
N PHE A 48 3.35 -31.45 -17.46
CA PHE A 48 3.12 -30.01 -17.32
C PHE A 48 2.13 -29.48 -18.37
N GLU A 49 2.03 -30.15 -19.53
CA GLU A 49 1.09 -29.79 -20.60
C GLU A 49 -0.33 -30.29 -20.31
N VAL A 50 -0.43 -31.49 -19.71
CA VAL A 50 -1.68 -32.24 -19.56
C VAL A 50 -2.40 -31.88 -18.26
N GLU A 51 -1.68 -31.82 -17.15
CA GLU A 51 -2.32 -31.74 -15.83
C GLU A 51 -2.66 -30.31 -15.42
N SER A 52 -2.34 -29.31 -16.25
CA SER A 52 -2.33 -27.88 -15.88
C SER A 52 -1.50 -27.63 -14.60
N LEU A 53 -1.24 -26.39 -14.23
CA LEU A 53 -0.64 -26.11 -12.91
C LEU A 53 -1.65 -26.33 -11.74
N TRP A 54 -2.72 -27.11 -11.95
CA TRP A 54 -3.85 -27.34 -11.04
C TRP A 54 -4.38 -26.04 -10.43
N PHE A 55 -5.03 -25.23 -11.27
CA PHE A 55 -5.91 -24.14 -10.83
C PHE A 55 -7.37 -24.60 -10.70
N GLU A 56 -7.62 -25.88 -10.40
CA GLU A 56 -8.98 -26.41 -10.34
C GLU A 56 -9.88 -25.58 -9.39
N PRO A 57 -11.11 -25.25 -9.80
CA PRO A 57 -12.09 -24.65 -8.93
C PRO A 57 -12.77 -25.74 -8.10
N PRO A 58 -12.92 -25.59 -6.77
CA PRO A 58 -14.13 -26.08 -6.16
C PRO A 58 -15.21 -25.05 -6.49
N TYR A 59 -16.22 -25.47 -7.24
CA TYR A 59 -17.49 -24.76 -7.21
C TYR A 59 -17.94 -24.61 -5.75
N GLY A 60 -17.94 -23.37 -5.26
CA GLY A 60 -18.26 -23.03 -3.88
C GLY A 60 -17.42 -21.86 -3.38
N VAL A 61 -18.04 -20.70 -3.22
CA VAL A 61 -17.42 -19.49 -2.67
C VAL A 61 -17.00 -19.78 -1.22
N SER A 62 -15.75 -20.20 -1.03
CA SER A 62 -15.15 -20.44 0.29
C SER A 62 -13.66 -20.08 0.29
N GLN A 63 -13.05 -20.10 1.48
CA GLN A 63 -11.67 -19.73 1.85
C GLN A 63 -10.54 -20.31 0.95
N GLU A 64 -10.86 -21.21 0.02
CA GLU A 64 -9.96 -21.83 -0.94
C GLU A 64 -9.61 -20.93 -2.14
N GLN A 65 -10.44 -19.94 -2.51
CA GLN A 65 -10.08 -18.96 -3.57
C GLN A 65 -8.84 -18.13 -3.19
N THR A 66 -8.67 -17.80 -1.91
CA THR A 66 -7.44 -17.17 -1.41
C THR A 66 -6.22 -18.08 -1.63
N ASN A 67 -6.36 -19.39 -1.42
CA ASN A 67 -5.25 -20.34 -1.57
C ASN A 67 -4.86 -20.60 -3.03
N ASN A 68 -5.80 -20.56 -3.97
CA ASN A 68 -5.50 -20.78 -5.40
C ASN A 68 -4.84 -19.57 -6.06
N ASN A 69 -5.27 -18.34 -5.72
CA ASN A 69 -4.56 -17.12 -6.10
C ASN A 69 -3.13 -17.09 -5.55
N HIS A 70 -2.89 -17.67 -4.36
CA HIS A 70 -1.53 -17.77 -3.80
C HIS A 70 -0.62 -18.64 -4.70
N ARG A 71 -1.10 -19.76 -5.28
CA ARG A 71 -0.23 -20.66 -6.06
C ARG A 71 0.30 -20.02 -7.35
N TRP A 72 -0.55 -19.38 -8.14
CA TRP A 72 -0.08 -18.64 -9.33
C TRP A 72 0.83 -17.49 -8.93
N ASN A 73 0.44 -16.69 -7.93
CA ASN A 73 1.24 -15.54 -7.52
C ASN A 73 2.63 -15.95 -7.02
N HIS A 74 2.79 -17.13 -6.41
CA HIS A 74 4.07 -17.68 -5.99
C HIS A 74 4.81 -18.52 -7.06
N CYS A 75 4.22 -18.70 -8.26
CA CYS A 75 4.90 -19.40 -9.35
C CYS A 75 6.04 -18.54 -9.95
N PRO A 76 7.28 -19.05 -10.09
CA PRO A 76 8.34 -18.36 -10.79
C PRO A 76 7.93 -17.91 -12.19
N ILE A 77 8.30 -16.68 -12.53
CA ILE A 77 7.98 -16.04 -13.81
C ILE A 77 8.38 -16.91 -15.00
N ARG A 78 9.55 -17.55 -14.94
CA ARG A 78 10.03 -18.47 -16.00
C ARG A 78 9.06 -19.63 -16.26
N LEU A 79 8.50 -20.22 -15.21
CA LEU A 79 7.57 -21.34 -15.34
C LEU A 79 6.19 -20.89 -15.81
N LYS A 80 5.73 -19.71 -15.36
CA LYS A 80 4.52 -19.06 -15.91
C LYS A 80 4.65 -18.86 -17.42
N HIS A 81 5.77 -18.30 -17.85
CA HIS A 81 6.04 -18.05 -19.26
C HIS A 81 6.08 -19.36 -20.06
N LEU A 82 6.80 -20.39 -19.58
CA LEU A 82 6.86 -21.69 -20.25
C LEU A 82 5.47 -22.35 -20.35
N TYR A 83 4.67 -22.26 -19.30
CA TYR A 83 3.31 -22.79 -19.27
C TYR A 83 2.44 -22.13 -20.35
N LEU A 84 2.42 -20.80 -20.38
CA LEU A 84 1.65 -20.03 -21.35
C LEU A 84 2.12 -20.33 -22.79
N TYR A 85 3.43 -20.39 -23.00
CA TYR A 85 4.00 -20.74 -24.30
C TYR A 85 3.53 -22.12 -24.78
N ARG A 86 3.62 -23.15 -23.92
CA ARG A 86 3.14 -24.50 -24.24
C ARG A 86 1.64 -24.53 -24.52
N LYS A 87 0.82 -23.80 -23.74
CA LYS A 87 -0.62 -23.70 -23.97
C LYS A 87 -0.97 -23.15 -25.36
N ILE A 88 -0.15 -22.24 -25.90
CA ILE A 88 -0.31 -21.76 -27.28
C ILE A 88 0.06 -22.86 -28.28
N GLN A 89 1.15 -23.60 -28.04
CA GLN A 89 1.61 -24.68 -28.94
C GLN A 89 0.63 -25.86 -29.04
N VAL A 90 -0.09 -26.18 -27.97
CA VAL A 90 -1.03 -27.31 -27.94
C VAL A 90 -2.48 -26.91 -28.23
N HIS A 91 -2.73 -25.68 -28.70
CA HIS A 91 -4.07 -25.14 -28.92
C HIS A 91 -4.99 -26.07 -29.72
N ASP A 92 -4.50 -26.67 -30.80
CA ASP A 92 -5.28 -27.60 -31.65
C ASP A 92 -5.84 -28.82 -30.90
N ARG A 93 -5.16 -29.24 -29.82
CA ARG A 93 -5.54 -30.42 -29.02
C ARG A 93 -6.25 -30.05 -27.72
N ALA A 94 -5.95 -28.89 -27.16
CA ALA A 94 -6.44 -28.43 -25.86
C ALA A 94 -6.59 -26.90 -25.85
N PRO A 95 -7.60 -26.35 -26.55
CA PRO A 95 -7.80 -24.91 -26.65
C PRO A 95 -8.24 -24.32 -25.30
N SER A 96 -7.74 -23.13 -24.97
CA SER A 96 -8.17 -22.34 -23.82
C SER A 96 -8.49 -20.91 -24.27
N MET A 97 -9.14 -20.09 -23.43
CA MET A 97 -9.40 -18.68 -23.78
C MET A 97 -8.10 -17.96 -24.13
N PHE A 98 -7.06 -18.15 -23.31
CA PHE A 98 -5.74 -17.55 -23.58
C PHE A 98 -5.17 -17.99 -24.94
N SER A 99 -5.09 -19.30 -25.20
CA SER A 99 -4.49 -19.77 -26.46
C SER A 99 -5.35 -19.39 -27.67
N GLY A 100 -6.68 -19.39 -27.54
CA GLY A 100 -7.61 -18.91 -28.56
C GLY A 100 -7.36 -17.45 -28.94
N PHE A 101 -7.33 -16.54 -27.96
CA PHE A 101 -7.06 -15.12 -28.25
C PHE A 101 -5.69 -14.90 -28.88
N VAL A 102 -4.66 -15.65 -28.44
CA VAL A 102 -3.34 -15.56 -29.06
C VAL A 102 -3.38 -16.01 -30.51
N HIS A 103 -4.01 -17.15 -30.83
CA HIS A 103 -4.14 -17.62 -32.22
C HIS A 103 -4.94 -16.65 -33.08
N GLU A 104 -6.07 -16.10 -32.59
CA GLU A 104 -6.82 -15.06 -33.30
C GLU A 104 -5.97 -13.82 -33.63
N ILE A 105 -5.07 -13.41 -32.72
CA ILE A 105 -4.14 -12.30 -32.95
C ILE A 105 -3.00 -12.69 -33.90
N LEU A 106 -2.56 -13.96 -33.86
CA LEU A 106 -1.56 -14.48 -34.78
C LEU A 106 -2.09 -14.58 -36.23
N ASP A 107 -3.39 -14.80 -36.38
CA ASP A 107 -4.08 -14.83 -37.68
C ASP A 107 -4.34 -13.44 -38.28
N LEU A 108 -4.21 -12.36 -37.51
CA LEU A 108 -4.24 -11.01 -38.06
C LEU A 108 -3.14 -10.83 -39.12
N SER A 109 -3.46 -10.11 -40.19
CA SER A 109 -2.52 -9.81 -41.29
C SER A 109 -1.38 -8.93 -40.80
N ASN A 110 -0.30 -9.57 -40.36
CA ASN A 110 0.85 -8.92 -39.78
C ASN A 110 2.06 -9.24 -40.67
N GLU A 111 2.95 -8.29 -40.92
CA GLU A 111 4.11 -8.40 -41.84
C GLU A 111 5.20 -9.42 -41.40
N ARG A 112 4.86 -10.39 -40.55
CA ARG A 112 5.79 -11.42 -40.04
C ARG A 112 6.14 -12.38 -41.17
N THR A 113 7.44 -12.57 -41.40
CA THR A 113 7.94 -13.41 -42.50
C THR A 113 8.72 -14.64 -42.00
N SER A 114 9.11 -14.67 -40.72
CA SER A 114 9.89 -15.76 -40.14
C SER A 114 9.28 -16.36 -38.86
N ALA A 115 9.72 -17.58 -38.54
CA ALA A 115 9.34 -18.26 -37.30
C ALA A 115 9.89 -17.54 -36.05
N GLU A 116 11.11 -16.98 -36.14
CA GLU A 116 11.73 -16.23 -35.04
C GLU A 116 10.95 -14.95 -34.71
N GLU A 117 10.47 -14.22 -35.73
CA GLU A 117 9.60 -13.06 -35.54
C GLU A 117 8.26 -13.44 -34.87
N THR A 118 7.73 -14.60 -35.24
CA THR A 118 6.49 -15.13 -34.65
C THR A 118 6.70 -15.52 -33.18
N GLU A 119 7.81 -16.17 -32.85
CA GLU A 119 8.17 -16.51 -31.47
C GLU A 119 8.39 -15.25 -30.61
N ALA A 120 9.16 -14.29 -31.11
CA ALA A 120 9.40 -13.03 -30.41
C ALA A 120 8.08 -12.25 -30.16
N PHE A 121 7.15 -12.32 -31.11
CA PHE A 121 5.82 -11.72 -30.96
C PHE A 121 4.97 -12.45 -29.93
N THR A 122 4.95 -13.78 -29.97
CA THR A 122 4.26 -14.61 -28.98
C THR A 122 4.75 -14.31 -27.56
N ASN A 123 6.06 -14.16 -27.37
CA ASN A 123 6.62 -13.81 -26.05
C ASN A 123 6.14 -12.44 -25.56
N LYS A 124 5.90 -11.47 -26.44
CA LYS A 124 5.32 -10.18 -26.05
C LYS A 124 3.86 -10.32 -25.58
N LEU A 125 3.08 -11.17 -26.24
CA LEU A 125 1.71 -11.46 -25.82
C LEU A 125 1.68 -12.19 -24.46
N ILE A 126 2.62 -13.12 -24.24
CA ILE A 126 2.77 -13.81 -22.96
C ILE A 126 3.13 -12.81 -21.85
N ASP A 127 4.06 -11.88 -22.08
CA ASP A 127 4.41 -10.87 -21.08
C ASP A 127 3.23 -10.00 -20.72
N ALA A 128 2.49 -9.50 -21.71
CA ALA A 128 1.26 -8.77 -21.48
C ALA A 128 0.26 -9.62 -20.68
N TRP A 129 0.18 -10.92 -20.97
CA TRP A 129 -0.67 -11.83 -20.22
C TRP A 129 -0.19 -12.07 -18.77
N MET A 130 1.08 -11.91 -18.46
CA MET A 130 1.61 -12.10 -17.10
C MET A 130 1.54 -10.84 -16.23
N CYS A 131 1.31 -9.67 -16.84
CA CYS A 131 1.16 -8.38 -16.17
C CYS A 131 -0.08 -8.35 -15.27
N ASP A 132 -0.14 -7.34 -14.39
CA ASP A 132 -1.15 -7.28 -13.36
C ASP A 132 -2.56 -7.28 -13.96
N LYS A 133 -3.44 -8.07 -13.33
CA LYS A 133 -4.77 -8.34 -13.84
C LYS A 133 -5.79 -7.57 -13.07
N ILE A 134 -6.64 -6.89 -13.83
CA ILE A 134 -7.84 -6.28 -13.26
C ILE A 134 -8.82 -7.40 -12.85
N ARG A 135 -8.76 -8.58 -13.49
CA ARG A 135 -9.70 -9.69 -13.27
C ARG A 135 -9.00 -10.99 -12.82
N PRO A 136 -9.61 -11.80 -11.92
CA PRO A 136 -9.08 -13.11 -11.53
C PRO A 136 -8.89 -14.02 -12.76
N MET A 137 -7.71 -14.64 -12.89
CA MET A 137 -7.31 -15.41 -14.09
C MET A 137 -7.82 -16.85 -14.16
N GLN A 138 -8.44 -17.37 -13.10
CA GLN A 138 -8.74 -18.80 -13.02
C GLN A 138 -9.55 -19.38 -14.21
N PRO A 139 -10.54 -18.69 -14.81
CA PRO A 139 -11.33 -19.30 -15.88
C PRO A 139 -10.67 -19.33 -17.27
N PHE A 140 -9.47 -18.74 -17.45
CA PHE A 140 -8.89 -18.55 -18.80
C PHE A 140 -7.95 -19.67 -19.28
N PHE A 141 -7.63 -20.62 -18.40
CA PHE A 141 -6.68 -21.70 -18.68
C PHE A 141 -7.31 -23.08 -18.80
N ASP A 142 -8.56 -23.23 -18.34
CA ASP A 142 -9.28 -24.50 -18.39
C ASP A 142 -10.13 -24.61 -19.66
N THR A 143 -9.97 -25.74 -20.34
CA THR A 143 -10.75 -26.19 -21.50
C THR A 143 -12.24 -26.34 -21.19
N THR A 144 -12.60 -26.75 -19.96
CA THR A 144 -14.00 -26.98 -19.55
C THR A 144 -14.75 -25.68 -19.23
N ASP A 145 -14.06 -24.71 -18.64
CA ASP A 145 -14.61 -23.37 -18.35
C ASP A 145 -14.76 -22.50 -19.61
N TYR A 146 -13.99 -22.76 -20.68
CA TYR A 146 -14.08 -22.01 -21.95
C TYR A 146 -15.51 -21.95 -22.49
N GLN A 147 -16.19 -23.09 -22.59
CA GLN A 147 -17.55 -23.15 -23.14
C GLN A 147 -18.57 -22.53 -22.19
N VAL A 148 -18.46 -22.79 -20.89
CA VAL A 148 -19.41 -22.26 -19.88
C VAL A 148 -19.29 -20.75 -19.74
N HIS A 149 -18.07 -20.19 -19.75
CA HIS A 149 -17.88 -18.74 -19.68
C HIS A 149 -18.24 -18.03 -20.99
N MET A 150 -17.95 -18.64 -22.14
CA MET A 150 -18.42 -18.10 -23.42
C MET A 150 -19.94 -18.16 -23.50
N GLU A 151 -20.59 -19.24 -23.06
CA GLU A 151 -22.04 -19.33 -22.98
C GLU A 151 -22.61 -18.34 -21.96
N TRP A 152 -21.97 -18.10 -20.81
CA TRP A 152 -22.41 -17.08 -19.86
C TRP A 152 -22.29 -15.66 -20.44
N ALA A 153 -21.17 -15.36 -21.10
CA ALA A 153 -20.94 -14.07 -21.76
C ALA A 153 -21.89 -13.83 -22.94
N ILE A 154 -22.27 -14.90 -23.66
CA ILE A 154 -23.20 -14.84 -24.81
C ILE A 154 -24.67 -14.83 -24.35
N ASN A 155 -25.03 -15.58 -23.30
CA ASN A 155 -26.41 -15.82 -22.87
C ASN A 155 -26.86 -14.93 -21.70
N ASP A 156 -26.09 -13.92 -21.31
CA ASP A 156 -26.53 -12.96 -20.31
C ASP A 156 -27.77 -12.18 -20.81
N LEU A 157 -28.94 -12.63 -20.34
CA LEU A 157 -30.28 -12.16 -20.69
C LEU A 157 -30.56 -10.70 -20.32
N HIS A 158 -29.65 -10.06 -19.58
CA HIS A 158 -29.70 -8.63 -19.27
C HIS A 158 -29.01 -7.74 -20.30
N GLY A 159 -28.36 -8.31 -21.33
CA GLY A 159 -27.82 -7.56 -22.45
C GLY A 159 -26.66 -6.62 -22.08
N GLY A 160 -25.44 -7.04 -22.41
CA GLY A 160 -24.43 -6.07 -22.86
C GLY A 160 -23.53 -5.42 -21.81
N LEU A 161 -23.00 -6.16 -20.83
CA LEU A 161 -21.96 -5.56 -19.97
C LEU A 161 -20.56 -5.51 -20.61
N PHE A 162 -20.27 -6.33 -21.63
CA PHE A 162 -18.92 -6.35 -22.23
C PHE A 162 -18.96 -6.58 -23.75
N GLU A 163 -19.02 -5.51 -24.54
CA GLU A 163 -18.55 -5.58 -25.93
C GLU A 163 -17.02 -5.72 -25.90
N TRP A 164 -16.51 -6.85 -26.39
CA TRP A 164 -15.08 -7.08 -26.50
C TRP A 164 -14.49 -6.04 -27.46
N GLU A 165 -13.32 -5.50 -27.14
CA GLU A 165 -12.67 -4.54 -28.03
C GLU A 165 -12.37 -5.17 -29.41
N PRO A 166 -12.11 -4.40 -30.48
CA PRO A 166 -11.60 -4.98 -31.72
C PRO A 166 -10.27 -5.73 -31.49
N LEU A 167 -10.03 -6.83 -32.21
CA LEU A 167 -8.80 -7.63 -32.04
C LEU A 167 -7.51 -6.82 -32.24
N GLN A 168 -7.52 -5.88 -33.19
CA GLN A 168 -6.39 -4.97 -33.39
C GLN A 168 -6.11 -4.10 -32.16
N GLU A 169 -7.16 -3.71 -31.43
CA GLU A 169 -7.03 -2.93 -30.20
C GLU A 169 -6.49 -3.80 -29.06
N THR A 170 -6.98 -5.04 -28.91
CA THR A 170 -6.38 -6.02 -27.98
C THR A 170 -4.88 -6.17 -28.24
N LEU A 171 -4.49 -6.33 -29.51
CA LEU A 171 -3.10 -6.45 -29.90
C LEU A 171 -2.29 -5.20 -29.49
N ASN A 172 -2.79 -4.01 -29.83
CA ASN A 172 -2.13 -2.76 -29.52
C ASN A 172 -1.90 -2.58 -28.00
N LEU A 173 -2.92 -2.87 -27.18
CA LEU A 173 -2.85 -2.79 -25.72
C LEU A 173 -1.89 -3.83 -25.13
N ALA A 174 -1.89 -5.06 -25.68
CA ALA A 174 -0.95 -6.10 -25.27
C ALA A 174 0.51 -5.71 -25.60
N LEU A 175 0.76 -5.20 -26.80
CA LEU A 175 2.10 -4.72 -27.19
C LEU A 175 2.56 -3.53 -26.34
N ALA A 176 1.65 -2.61 -26.00
CA ALA A 176 1.97 -1.48 -25.13
C ALA A 176 2.33 -1.95 -23.71
N THR A 177 1.53 -2.86 -23.15
CA THR A 177 1.80 -3.47 -21.84
C THR A 177 3.12 -4.21 -21.82
N SER A 178 3.43 -5.00 -22.86
CA SER A 178 4.72 -5.68 -22.99
C SER A 178 5.89 -4.69 -23.11
N ALA A 179 5.72 -3.60 -23.87
CA ALA A 179 6.74 -2.55 -23.99
C ALA A 179 7.01 -1.88 -22.63
N ILE A 180 5.97 -1.59 -21.85
CA ILE A 180 6.09 -1.08 -20.49
C ILE A 180 6.84 -2.08 -19.60
N HIS A 181 6.42 -3.35 -19.62
CA HIS A 181 7.00 -4.41 -18.80
C HIS A 181 8.49 -4.63 -19.07
N ARG A 182 8.88 -4.54 -20.34
CA ARG A 182 10.27 -4.68 -20.79
C ARG A 182 11.07 -3.37 -20.76
N ASN A 183 10.46 -2.26 -20.36
CA ASN A 183 11.03 -0.92 -20.44
C ASN A 183 11.50 -0.52 -21.86
N ASP A 184 10.77 -0.96 -22.89
CA ASP A 184 10.98 -0.60 -24.30
C ASP A 184 10.28 0.74 -24.61
N CYS A 185 10.89 1.83 -24.13
CA CYS A 185 10.39 3.19 -24.29
C CYS A 185 10.24 3.61 -25.77
N ALA A 186 11.11 3.11 -26.65
CA ALA A 186 11.03 3.41 -28.08
C ALA A 186 9.79 2.79 -28.72
N LYS A 187 9.50 1.50 -28.42
CA LYS A 187 8.28 0.85 -28.90
C LYS A 187 7.03 1.48 -28.32
N LEU A 188 7.04 1.84 -27.03
CA LEU A 188 5.91 2.51 -26.38
C LEU A 188 5.59 3.84 -27.07
N ARG A 189 6.58 4.70 -27.32
CA ARG A 189 6.39 5.96 -28.06
C ARG A 189 5.83 5.74 -29.46
N THR A 190 6.28 4.69 -30.15
CA THR A 190 5.77 4.33 -31.48
C THR A 190 4.29 3.92 -31.44
N LEU A 191 3.88 3.17 -30.42
CA LEU A 191 2.47 2.79 -30.25
C LEU A 191 1.60 4.01 -29.91
N LEU A 192 2.09 4.90 -29.06
CA LEU A 192 1.39 6.15 -28.73
C LEU A 192 1.20 7.06 -29.95
N SER A 193 2.22 7.18 -30.81
CA SER A 193 2.09 7.97 -32.05
C SER A 193 1.12 7.36 -33.06
N GLN A 194 0.82 6.07 -32.94
CA GLN A 194 -0.21 5.36 -33.70
C GLN A 194 -1.62 5.51 -33.10
N GLY A 195 -1.76 6.21 -31.97
CA GLY A 195 -3.05 6.49 -31.34
C GLY A 195 -3.51 5.45 -30.32
N VAL A 196 -2.63 4.56 -29.86
CA VAL A 196 -2.97 3.57 -28.82
C VAL A 196 -3.29 4.28 -27.50
N ASN A 197 -4.46 3.96 -26.91
CA ASN A 197 -4.92 4.55 -25.66
C ASN A 197 -4.59 3.64 -24.46
N LEU A 198 -3.56 3.99 -23.70
CA LEU A 198 -3.13 3.21 -22.52
C LEU A 198 -4.15 3.22 -21.37
N GLY A 199 -5.09 4.17 -21.37
CA GLY A 199 -6.18 4.25 -20.39
C GLY A 199 -7.32 3.25 -20.65
N GLN A 200 -7.28 2.55 -21.78
CA GLN A 200 -8.26 1.53 -22.12
C GLN A 200 -7.87 0.17 -21.54
N GLU A 201 -8.85 -0.52 -20.94
CA GLU A 201 -8.71 -1.92 -20.53
C GLU A 201 -8.84 -2.83 -21.77
N SER A 202 -7.96 -3.82 -21.87
CA SER A 202 -8.21 -4.96 -22.75
C SER A 202 -9.00 -6.00 -21.96
N LEU A 203 -10.24 -6.24 -22.37
CA LEU A 203 -11.10 -7.23 -21.73
C LEU A 203 -10.60 -8.65 -22.04
N ARG A 204 -10.07 -8.89 -23.26
CA ARG A 204 -9.47 -10.17 -23.63
C ARG A 204 -8.33 -10.58 -22.71
N PHE A 205 -7.44 -9.63 -22.42
CA PHE A 205 -6.23 -9.90 -21.65
C PHE A 205 -6.40 -9.56 -20.17
N GLY A 206 -7.49 -8.89 -19.77
CA GLY A 206 -7.72 -8.42 -18.41
C GLY A 206 -6.66 -7.43 -17.91
N ILE A 207 -6.07 -6.65 -18.81
CA ILE A 207 -4.96 -5.72 -18.55
C ILE A 207 -5.36 -4.27 -18.77
N LEU A 208 -4.69 -3.36 -18.05
CA LEU A 208 -4.75 -1.92 -18.28
C LEU A 208 -3.32 -1.40 -18.36
N PRO A 209 -2.81 -1.07 -19.57
CA PRO A 209 -1.42 -0.67 -19.75
C PRO A 209 -1.00 0.49 -18.83
N LEU A 210 -1.86 1.48 -18.62
CA LEU A 210 -1.59 2.60 -17.71
C LEU A 210 -1.39 2.15 -16.24
N SER A 211 -2.10 1.10 -15.82
CA SER A 211 -1.93 0.49 -14.49
C SER A 211 -0.57 -0.19 -14.35
N GLU A 212 -0.18 -0.96 -15.36
CA GLU A 212 1.13 -1.61 -15.41
C GLU A 212 2.27 -0.58 -15.39
N ALA A 213 2.11 0.52 -16.13
CA ALA A 213 3.09 1.59 -16.19
C ALA A 213 3.33 2.26 -14.83
N ALA A 214 2.29 2.49 -14.03
CA ALA A 214 2.47 3.00 -12.66
C ALA A 214 3.12 1.94 -11.75
N LYS A 215 2.68 0.67 -11.86
CA LYS A 215 3.08 -0.42 -10.95
C LYS A 215 4.48 -0.95 -11.17
N ILE A 216 4.97 -0.99 -12.40
CA ILE A 216 6.31 -1.52 -12.70
C ILE A 216 7.13 -0.65 -13.64
N GLY A 217 6.50 0.29 -14.33
CA GLY A 217 7.19 1.17 -15.29
C GLY A 217 8.35 1.94 -14.66
N SER A 218 9.33 2.26 -15.50
CA SER A 218 10.46 3.10 -15.14
C SER A 218 10.07 4.58 -15.06
N ASN A 219 11.01 5.41 -14.62
CA ASN A 219 10.83 6.86 -14.65
C ASN A 219 10.68 7.37 -16.08
N GLU A 220 11.40 6.81 -17.06
CA GLU A 220 11.23 7.19 -18.47
C GLU A 220 9.84 6.82 -19.01
N VAL A 221 9.29 5.66 -18.62
CA VAL A 221 7.89 5.31 -18.93
C VAL A 221 6.94 6.35 -18.32
N THR A 222 7.19 6.76 -17.07
CA THR A 222 6.39 7.78 -16.38
C THR A 222 6.44 9.13 -17.10
N GLU A 223 7.62 9.55 -17.55
CA GLU A 223 7.78 10.77 -18.38
C GLU A 223 7.00 10.66 -19.70
N ILE A 224 7.01 9.50 -20.35
CA ILE A 224 6.24 9.25 -21.57
C ILE A 224 4.74 9.42 -21.29
N LEU A 225 4.22 8.87 -20.18
CA LEU A 225 2.81 9.01 -19.82
C LEU A 225 2.41 10.47 -19.64
N VAL A 226 3.18 11.19 -18.82
CA VAL A 226 2.99 12.62 -18.53
C VAL A 226 3.07 13.46 -19.79
N ALA A 227 4.03 13.20 -20.68
CA ALA A 227 4.19 13.92 -21.94
C ALA A 227 3.01 13.73 -22.91
N ASN A 228 2.25 12.63 -22.75
CA ASN A 228 1.06 12.33 -23.53
C ASN A 228 -0.24 12.70 -22.79
N ASN A 229 -0.17 13.45 -21.69
CA ASN A 229 -1.30 13.93 -20.89
C ASN A 229 -2.23 12.82 -20.38
N TYR A 230 -1.68 11.65 -20.03
CA TYR A 230 -2.47 10.64 -19.32
C TYR A 230 -2.87 11.15 -17.94
N PRO A 231 -4.09 10.82 -17.45
CA PRO A 231 -4.54 11.29 -16.16
C PRO A 231 -3.84 10.56 -15.02
N VAL A 232 -3.61 11.28 -13.91
CA VAL A 232 -3.08 10.70 -12.66
C VAL A 232 -4.03 9.66 -12.08
N ILE A 233 -5.34 9.93 -12.16
CA ILE A 233 -6.40 9.01 -11.74
C ILE A 233 -6.93 8.29 -12.98
N TYR A 234 -6.91 6.98 -12.96
CA TYR A 234 -7.33 6.15 -14.10
C TYR A 234 -8.04 4.86 -13.67
N GLY A 235 -8.69 4.20 -14.62
CA GLY A 235 -9.54 3.04 -14.35
C GLY A 235 -10.87 3.42 -13.69
N GLY A 236 -11.53 2.44 -13.07
CA GLY A 236 -12.80 2.65 -12.38
C GLY A 236 -14.00 2.92 -13.30
N THR A 237 -13.93 2.48 -14.55
CA THR A 237 -15.01 2.62 -15.54
C THR A 237 -16.16 1.64 -15.34
N THR A 238 -16.03 0.70 -14.40
CA THR A 238 -17.08 -0.25 -14.02
C THR A 238 -17.26 -0.25 -12.51
N GLU A 239 -18.48 -0.55 -12.04
CA GLU A 239 -18.83 -0.59 -10.61
C GLU A 239 -17.96 -1.56 -9.78
N LEU A 240 -17.23 -2.46 -10.45
CA LEU A 240 -16.41 -3.50 -9.84
C LEU A 240 -15.02 -3.04 -9.41
N TYR A 241 -14.55 -1.85 -9.84
CA TYR A 241 -13.18 -1.41 -9.57
C TYR A 241 -13.13 0.06 -9.12
N HIS A 242 -12.40 0.32 -8.04
CA HIS A 242 -12.09 1.68 -7.64
C HIS A 242 -11.06 2.31 -8.59
N PRO A 243 -11.16 3.62 -8.86
CA PRO A 243 -10.15 4.32 -9.64
C PRO A 243 -8.77 4.21 -8.96
N PHE A 244 -7.73 4.03 -9.76
CA PHE A 244 -6.34 3.99 -9.30
C PHE A 244 -5.73 5.39 -9.35
N ASN A 245 -4.86 5.70 -8.39
CA ASN A 245 -4.06 6.93 -8.38
C ASN A 245 -2.58 6.58 -8.63
N ALA A 246 -2.02 7.07 -9.75
CA ALA A 246 -0.62 6.82 -10.13
C ALA A 246 0.37 7.25 -9.04
N LEU A 247 0.13 8.41 -8.40
CA LEU A 247 0.99 8.93 -7.35
C LEU A 247 1.04 7.99 -6.14
N TYR A 248 -0.11 7.41 -5.77
CA TYR A 248 -0.18 6.45 -4.66
C TYR A 248 0.61 5.18 -4.95
N ILE A 249 0.59 4.71 -6.20
CA ILE A 249 1.36 3.55 -6.61
C ILE A 249 2.87 3.86 -6.57
N HIS A 250 3.30 5.04 -7.04
CA HIS A 250 4.71 5.44 -6.92
C HIS A 250 5.15 5.59 -5.45
N MET A 251 4.29 6.10 -4.58
CA MET A 251 4.52 6.19 -3.13
C MET A 251 4.73 4.81 -2.48
N MET A 252 3.82 3.86 -2.72
CA MET A 252 3.93 2.48 -2.21
C MET A 252 5.20 1.76 -2.66
N ARG A 253 5.77 2.17 -3.80
CA ARG A 253 7.00 1.62 -4.35
C ARG A 253 8.26 2.35 -3.90
N GLY A 254 8.14 3.43 -3.14
CA GLY A 254 9.28 4.30 -2.80
C GLY A 254 9.89 5.02 -4.01
N ASN A 255 9.16 5.14 -5.13
CA ASN A 255 9.67 5.78 -6.35
C ASN A 255 9.53 7.31 -6.29
N LYS A 256 10.46 7.97 -5.57
CA LYS A 256 10.48 9.44 -5.39
C LYS A 256 10.51 10.20 -6.72
N GLU A 257 11.27 9.71 -7.69
CA GLU A 257 11.38 10.35 -9.01
C GLU A 257 10.07 10.26 -9.80
N GLY A 258 9.38 9.11 -9.75
CA GLY A 258 8.04 8.97 -10.35
C GLY A 258 7.02 9.92 -9.72
N VAL A 259 7.03 10.05 -8.38
CA VAL A 259 6.21 11.06 -7.67
C VAL A 259 6.57 12.47 -8.15
N LYS A 260 7.86 12.75 -8.31
CA LYS A 260 8.35 14.05 -8.78
C LYS A 260 7.86 14.40 -10.19
N ILE A 261 8.03 13.47 -11.13
CA ILE A 261 7.63 13.65 -12.54
C ILE A 261 6.15 14.00 -12.65
N TRP A 262 5.29 13.29 -11.91
CA TRP A 262 3.86 13.58 -11.85
C TRP A 262 3.55 14.91 -11.16
N GLY A 263 4.17 15.19 -10.01
CA GLY A 263 3.98 16.46 -9.28
C GLY A 263 4.37 17.68 -10.12
N ASP A 264 5.52 17.64 -10.78
CA ASP A 264 5.99 18.69 -11.69
C ASP A 264 5.10 18.84 -12.92
N HIS A 265 4.48 17.74 -13.38
CA HIS A 265 3.48 17.82 -14.45
C HIS A 265 2.23 18.57 -14.01
N LEU A 266 1.65 18.20 -12.87
CA LEU A 266 0.46 18.84 -12.31
C LEU A 266 0.69 20.35 -12.08
N ARG A 267 1.86 20.70 -11.50
CA ARG A 267 2.26 22.09 -11.28
C ARG A 267 2.34 22.87 -12.60
N ARG A 268 2.87 22.25 -13.65
CA ARG A 268 3.00 22.85 -14.99
C ARG A 268 1.67 23.00 -15.72
N THR A 269 0.75 22.04 -15.56
CA THR A 269 -0.59 22.08 -16.17
C THR A 269 -1.57 22.92 -15.36
N GLY A 270 -1.19 23.40 -14.17
CA GLY A 270 -2.02 24.21 -13.28
C GLY A 270 -3.09 23.39 -12.55
N GLN A 271 -2.91 22.08 -12.46
CA GLN A 271 -3.78 21.21 -11.68
C GLN A 271 -3.39 21.26 -10.20
N ASP A 272 -4.40 21.26 -9.32
CA ASP A 272 -4.18 21.31 -7.88
C ASP A 272 -3.67 19.96 -7.37
N ILE A 273 -2.40 19.94 -6.96
CA ILE A 273 -1.73 18.74 -6.46
C ILE A 273 -2.39 18.20 -5.18
N SER A 274 -3.08 19.04 -4.40
CA SER A 274 -3.77 18.63 -3.17
C SER A 274 -4.96 17.71 -3.41
N GLU A 275 -5.53 17.68 -4.63
CA GLU A 275 -6.56 16.71 -5.01
C GLU A 275 -6.03 15.27 -5.03
N TYR A 276 -4.72 15.09 -5.15
CA TYR A 276 -4.08 13.79 -5.31
C TYR A 276 -3.25 13.34 -4.10
N PHE A 277 -3.07 14.19 -3.09
CA PHE A 277 -2.33 13.87 -1.86
C PHE A 277 -3.22 14.03 -0.63
N HIS A 278 -3.79 12.92 -0.17
CA HIS A 278 -4.42 12.88 1.14
C HIS A 278 -3.37 12.54 2.22
N PRO A 279 -3.27 13.29 3.34
CA PRO A 279 -2.26 13.06 4.37
C PRO A 279 -2.27 11.65 4.97
N MET A 280 -3.46 11.10 5.24
CA MET A 280 -3.59 9.73 5.79
C MET A 280 -3.08 8.67 4.82
N ASP A 281 -3.36 8.85 3.53
CA ASP A 281 -2.96 7.91 2.48
C ASP A 281 -1.45 8.04 2.23
N THR A 282 -0.93 9.28 2.24
CA THR A 282 0.49 9.57 2.08
C THR A 282 1.31 8.86 3.16
N VAL A 283 0.89 8.94 4.43
CA VAL A 283 1.56 8.24 5.53
C VAL A 283 1.29 6.73 5.50
N GLY A 284 0.06 6.31 5.22
CA GLY A 284 -0.33 4.90 5.26
C GLY A 284 0.22 4.05 4.11
N PHE A 285 0.55 4.69 2.98
CA PHE A 285 1.07 4.01 1.79
C PHE A 285 2.57 4.20 1.56
N SER A 286 3.26 5.01 2.36
CA SER A 286 4.67 5.35 2.10
C SER A 286 5.57 5.00 3.27
N ASP A 287 6.84 4.75 2.97
CA ASP A 287 7.87 4.77 4.02
C ASP A 287 8.15 6.21 4.51
N THR A 288 8.83 6.32 5.65
CA THR A 288 9.21 7.62 6.24
C THR A 288 9.98 8.51 5.26
N GLU A 289 10.90 7.96 4.46
CA GLU A 289 11.69 8.78 3.55
C GLU A 289 10.84 9.41 2.45
N MET A 290 9.85 8.69 1.94
CA MET A 290 8.91 9.19 0.93
C MET A 290 7.98 10.26 1.52
N VAL A 291 7.47 10.08 2.74
CA VAL A 291 6.66 11.14 3.40
C VAL A 291 7.46 12.42 3.57
N LEU A 292 8.71 12.30 4.02
CA LEU A 292 9.60 13.45 4.17
C LEU A 292 9.97 14.06 2.82
N PHE A 293 10.18 13.25 1.79
CA PHE A 293 10.37 13.76 0.43
C PHE A 293 9.17 14.60 -0.03
N ILE A 294 7.94 14.14 0.19
CA ILE A 294 6.71 14.88 -0.22
C ILE A 294 6.55 16.20 0.54
N ASP A 295 6.77 16.21 1.86
CA ASP A 295 6.75 17.45 2.67
C ASP A 295 7.81 18.46 2.20
N GLU A 296 8.95 17.99 1.70
CA GLU A 296 10.04 18.86 1.22
C GLU A 296 9.78 19.40 -0.18
N GLU A 297 9.40 18.53 -1.12
CA GLU A 297 9.28 18.86 -2.54
C GLU A 297 7.94 19.54 -2.87
N PHE A 298 6.87 19.17 -2.17
CA PHE A 298 5.50 19.59 -2.46
C PHE A 298 4.80 20.25 -1.28
N GLY A 299 5.44 20.33 -0.11
CA GLY A 299 4.82 20.87 1.11
C GLY A 299 4.20 22.24 0.90
N ASP A 300 4.91 23.17 0.25
CA ASP A 300 4.42 24.53 -0.01
C ASP A 300 3.18 24.56 -0.91
N ASP A 301 3.15 23.76 -1.98
CA ASP A 301 1.99 23.65 -2.86
C ASP A 301 0.79 22.99 -2.17
N LEU A 302 1.05 22.11 -1.21
CA LEU A 302 0.03 21.38 -0.45
C LEU A 302 -0.49 22.18 0.75
N GLY A 303 -0.07 23.44 0.93
CA GLY A 303 -0.50 24.32 2.02
C GLY A 303 0.56 24.57 3.11
N GLY A 304 1.82 24.30 2.79
CA GLY A 304 3.02 24.54 3.60
C GLY A 304 2.91 23.92 4.98
N ARG A 305 3.03 24.77 6.01
CA ARG A 305 2.94 24.34 7.42
C ARG A 305 1.65 23.60 7.76
N ARG A 306 0.52 23.91 7.10
CA ARG A 306 -0.75 23.22 7.36
C ARG A 306 -0.65 21.75 6.95
N PHE A 307 -0.13 21.47 5.77
CA PHE A 307 0.02 20.11 5.26
C PHE A 307 0.97 19.29 6.13
N ARG A 308 2.11 19.86 6.53
CA ARG A 308 3.05 19.18 7.44
C ARG A 308 2.39 18.76 8.75
N ARG A 309 1.55 19.61 9.32
CA ARG A 309 0.82 19.26 10.55
C ARG A 309 -0.22 18.18 10.32
N GLN A 310 -0.84 18.14 9.14
CA GLN A 310 -1.74 17.05 8.76
C GLN A 310 -0.99 15.73 8.55
N LEU A 311 0.21 15.76 7.95
CA LEU A 311 1.10 14.58 7.87
C LEU A 311 1.53 14.11 9.25
N PHE A 312 1.85 15.03 10.16
CA PHE A 312 2.19 14.69 11.55
C PHE A 312 0.99 14.05 12.26
N ALA A 313 -0.20 14.62 12.10
CA ALA A 313 -1.44 14.04 12.61
C ALA A 313 -1.69 12.62 12.05
N ALA A 314 -1.50 12.43 10.74
CA ALA A 314 -1.63 11.12 10.11
C ALA A 314 -0.61 10.11 10.65
N ALA A 315 0.64 10.54 10.88
CA ALA A 315 1.68 9.71 11.51
C ALA A 315 1.34 9.32 12.95
N VAL A 316 0.70 10.21 13.72
CA VAL A 316 0.17 9.89 15.06
C VAL A 316 -0.92 8.82 14.97
N TYR A 317 -1.91 8.98 14.10
CA TYR A 317 -3.00 8.00 13.95
C TYR A 317 -2.52 6.63 13.45
N ASN A 318 -1.55 6.61 12.53
CA ASN A 318 -0.95 5.37 12.02
C ASN A 318 0.16 4.82 12.93
N LYS A 319 0.50 5.52 14.03
CA LYS A 319 1.52 5.13 15.00
C LYS A 319 2.94 5.02 14.39
N GLU A 320 3.22 5.83 13.38
CA GLU A 320 4.47 5.84 12.60
C GLU A 320 5.53 6.75 13.24
N VAL A 321 6.21 6.25 14.27
CA VAL A 321 7.12 7.05 15.13
C VAL A 321 8.29 7.69 14.37
N GLU A 322 8.86 7.01 13.38
CA GLU A 322 10.00 7.56 12.61
C GLU A 322 9.54 8.69 11.68
N THR A 323 8.36 8.55 11.08
CA THR A 323 7.71 9.64 10.31
C THR A 323 7.41 10.84 11.21
N MET A 324 6.89 10.61 12.41
CA MET A 324 6.68 11.68 13.40
C MET A 324 7.99 12.40 13.76
N ARG A 325 9.08 11.65 14.02
CA ARG A 325 10.39 12.22 14.34
C ARG A 325 10.92 13.09 13.22
N GLY A 326 10.86 12.60 11.98
CA GLY A 326 11.31 13.34 10.80
C GLY A 326 10.52 14.64 10.59
N LEU A 327 9.19 14.58 10.69
CA LEU A 327 8.33 15.75 10.55
C LEU A 327 8.52 16.75 11.71
N PHE A 328 8.70 16.26 12.93
CA PHE A 328 8.95 17.10 14.11
C PHE A 328 10.29 17.84 14.01
N ALA A 329 11.35 17.16 13.55
CA ALA A 329 12.68 17.75 13.37
C ALA A 329 12.68 18.92 12.36
N ARG A 330 11.74 18.95 11.42
CA ARG A 330 11.55 20.03 10.43
C ARG A 330 10.76 21.22 10.98
N GLY A 331 10.20 21.10 12.19
CA GLY A 331 9.45 22.15 12.87
C GLY A 331 8.11 22.51 12.21
N GLY A 332 7.36 23.40 12.87
CA GLY A 332 6.05 23.84 12.41
C GLY A 332 4.88 22.95 12.82
N VAL A 333 5.16 21.87 13.56
CA VAL A 333 4.17 21.00 14.22
C VAL A 333 4.00 21.40 15.69
N ASP A 334 2.80 21.21 16.23
CA ASP A 334 2.49 21.46 17.63
C ASP A 334 2.40 20.10 18.35
N ILE A 335 3.28 19.88 19.34
CA ILE A 335 3.34 18.62 20.09
C ILE A 335 2.12 18.41 20.99
N ASN A 336 1.42 19.50 21.32
CA ASN A 336 0.27 19.47 22.21
C ASN A 336 -1.05 19.43 21.46
N ARG A 337 -1.11 19.79 20.17
CA ARG A 337 -2.37 19.97 19.45
C ARG A 337 -2.35 19.41 18.03
N MET A 338 -3.38 18.65 17.68
CA MET A 338 -3.61 18.12 16.33
C MET A 338 -4.16 19.20 15.39
N GLU A 339 -3.73 19.18 14.12
CA GLU A 339 -4.24 20.10 13.09
C GLU A 339 -5.67 19.72 12.68
N GLY A 340 -6.54 20.72 12.54
CA GLY A 340 -7.94 20.53 12.15
C GLY A 340 -8.88 20.15 13.30
N GLU A 341 -8.35 19.71 14.45
CA GLU A 341 -9.16 19.33 15.62
C GLU A 341 -9.02 20.37 16.73
N LYS A 342 -10.16 20.85 17.23
CA LYS A 342 -10.20 21.61 18.48
C LYS A 342 -10.19 20.58 19.60
N ASP A 343 -9.26 20.74 20.53
CA ASP A 343 -9.23 20.00 21.80
C ASP A 343 -8.81 18.53 21.70
N VAL A 344 -8.06 18.15 20.65
CA VAL A 344 -7.43 16.82 20.56
C VAL A 344 -5.92 16.98 20.56
N SER A 345 -5.27 16.41 21.58
CA SER A 345 -3.82 16.30 21.60
C SER A 345 -3.33 15.07 20.83
N PRO A 346 -2.08 15.07 20.35
CA PRO A 346 -1.47 13.87 19.78
C PRO A 346 -1.47 12.67 20.73
N LEU A 347 -1.36 12.91 22.05
CA LEU A 347 -1.46 11.86 23.07
C LEU A 347 -2.87 11.26 23.15
N ASP A 348 -3.91 12.08 23.04
CA ASP A 348 -5.30 11.58 22.97
C ASP A 348 -5.51 10.75 21.70
N ALA A 349 -4.99 11.22 20.57
CA ALA A 349 -5.18 10.58 19.28
C ALA A 349 -4.51 9.19 19.19
N VAL A 350 -3.29 9.03 19.72
CA VAL A 350 -2.56 7.75 19.65
C VAL A 350 -3.15 6.67 20.57
N LEU A 351 -3.80 7.09 21.65
CA LEU A 351 -4.39 6.19 22.64
C LEU A 351 -5.83 5.80 22.31
N LYS A 352 -6.53 6.59 21.50
CA LYS A 352 -7.81 6.20 20.90
C LYS A 352 -7.61 5.04 19.93
N LEU A 353 -7.72 3.81 20.44
CA LEU A 353 -7.77 2.63 19.59
C LEU A 353 -9.05 2.66 18.77
N ARG A 354 -8.94 2.52 17.43
CA ARG A 354 -10.10 2.17 16.60
C ARG A 354 -10.55 0.76 17.00
N TRP A 355 -11.49 0.65 17.93
CA TRP A 355 -12.21 -0.60 18.16
C TRP A 355 -13.01 -0.96 16.90
N PRO A 356 -12.69 -2.09 16.24
CA PRO A 356 -13.67 -3.16 16.23
C PRO A 356 -13.05 -4.58 16.25
N GLY A 357 -13.33 -5.34 17.31
CA GLY A 357 -13.64 -6.77 17.19
C GLY A 357 -12.57 -7.79 16.78
N ARG A 358 -11.27 -7.44 16.64
CA ARG A 358 -10.21 -8.44 16.35
C ARG A 358 -9.05 -8.36 17.33
N ARG A 359 -9.01 -9.30 18.29
CA ARG A 359 -7.90 -9.45 19.27
C ARG A 359 -6.56 -9.89 18.65
N LYS A 360 -6.52 -10.33 17.39
CA LYS A 360 -5.27 -10.67 16.67
C LYS A 360 -4.69 -9.42 16.02
N GLY A 361 -3.62 -8.87 16.59
CA GLY A 361 -2.92 -7.66 16.10
C GLY A 361 -2.66 -6.60 17.17
N ILE A 362 -3.31 -6.72 18.34
CA ILE A 362 -3.27 -5.74 19.43
C ILE A 362 -1.84 -5.49 19.94
N THR A 363 -0.99 -6.51 20.03
CA THR A 363 0.35 -6.36 20.64
C THR A 363 1.26 -5.42 19.85
N HIS A 364 1.33 -5.56 18.52
CA HIS A 364 2.19 -4.71 17.69
C HIS A 364 1.69 -3.26 17.65
N GLU A 365 0.37 -3.10 17.59
CA GLU A 365 -0.25 -1.77 17.66
C GLU A 365 -0.01 -1.08 19.01
N MET A 366 -0.03 -1.81 20.13
CA MET A 366 0.27 -1.26 21.45
C MET A 366 1.76 -0.91 21.59
N GLU A 367 2.66 -1.74 21.07
CA GLU A 367 4.11 -1.45 21.04
C GLU A 367 4.39 -0.13 20.31
N ASN A 368 3.82 0.06 19.12
CA ASN A 368 3.98 1.29 18.35
C ASN A 368 3.34 2.50 19.07
N SER A 369 2.15 2.34 19.65
CA SER A 369 1.54 3.40 20.50
C SER A 369 2.46 3.82 21.64
N ASN A 370 3.15 2.87 22.30
CA ASN A 370 4.05 3.17 23.41
C ASN A 370 5.28 3.96 22.97
N LEU A 371 5.86 3.63 21.82
CA LEU A 371 6.97 4.39 21.23
C LEU A 371 6.56 5.82 20.89
N VAL A 372 5.35 6.00 20.37
CA VAL A 372 4.80 7.33 20.07
C VAL A 372 4.54 8.13 21.35
N VAL A 373 3.90 7.54 22.37
CA VAL A 373 3.68 8.19 23.67
C VAL A 373 5.01 8.64 24.29
N GLU A 374 6.02 7.76 24.30
CA GLU A 374 7.34 8.10 24.82
C GLU A 374 7.99 9.25 24.03
N PHE A 375 7.88 9.22 22.70
CA PHE A 375 8.39 10.30 21.85
C PHE A 375 7.68 11.64 22.16
N LEU A 376 6.35 11.65 22.24
CA LEU A 376 5.55 12.85 22.50
C LEU A 376 5.93 13.47 23.85
N LEU A 377 5.96 12.66 24.91
CA LEU A 377 6.29 13.11 26.28
C LEU A 377 7.73 13.64 26.37
N LYS A 378 8.71 12.95 25.77
CA LYS A 378 10.11 13.42 25.73
C LYS A 378 10.28 14.77 25.03
N ASN A 379 9.37 15.12 24.13
CA ASN A 379 9.38 16.38 23.39
C ASN A 379 8.42 17.43 23.96
N GLY A 380 7.94 17.24 25.19
CA GLY A 380 7.18 18.25 25.93
C GLY A 380 5.68 18.24 25.66
N ALA A 381 5.12 17.11 25.21
CA ALA A 381 3.67 16.92 25.24
C ALA A 381 3.15 16.98 26.69
N ASN A 382 2.06 17.71 26.92
CA ASN A 382 1.37 17.74 28.20
C ASN A 382 0.77 16.36 28.48
N PRO A 383 1.15 15.67 29.57
CA PRO A 383 0.62 14.34 29.89
C PRO A 383 -0.90 14.33 30.11
N ASP A 384 -1.51 15.49 30.41
CA ASP A 384 -2.96 15.66 30.55
C ASP A 384 -3.68 15.99 29.24
N GLY A 385 -2.95 16.09 28.12
CA GLY A 385 -3.49 16.40 26.81
C GLY A 385 -3.86 17.87 26.63
N CYS A 386 -4.88 18.12 25.79
CA CYS A 386 -5.30 19.46 25.37
C CYS A 386 -6.48 20.04 26.18
N VAL A 387 -7.09 19.28 27.08
CA VAL A 387 -8.44 19.57 27.58
C VAL A 387 -8.42 20.34 28.90
N GLU A 388 -8.97 21.55 28.87
CA GLU A 388 -9.65 22.16 30.01
C GLU A 388 -11.17 21.90 29.88
N PRO A 389 -11.87 21.42 30.92
CA PRO A 389 -11.39 21.16 32.27
C PRO A 389 -10.79 19.75 32.42
N VAL A 390 -9.70 19.70 33.17
CA VAL A 390 -9.07 18.47 33.69
C VAL A 390 -10.12 17.62 34.38
N GLY A 391 -10.35 16.38 33.92
CA GLY A 391 -11.06 15.37 34.73
C GLY A 391 -11.94 14.35 34.02
N VAL A 392 -12.39 14.56 32.77
CA VAL A 392 -13.34 13.60 32.15
C VAL A 392 -12.70 12.63 31.16
N TYR A 393 -11.74 13.08 30.33
CA TYR A 393 -11.06 12.24 29.34
C TYR A 393 -9.62 12.72 29.15
N THR A 394 -8.69 12.26 30.00
CA THR A 394 -7.25 12.51 29.83
C THR A 394 -6.59 11.34 29.11
N PRO A 395 -5.40 11.54 28.49
CA PRO A 395 -4.61 10.44 27.93
C PRO A 395 -4.41 9.29 28.93
N PHE A 396 -4.24 9.61 30.21
CA PHE A 396 -4.05 8.59 31.26
C PHE A 396 -5.31 7.73 31.46
N VAL A 397 -6.50 8.33 31.50
CA VAL A 397 -7.77 7.59 31.56
C VAL A 397 -7.93 6.68 30.35
N GLU A 398 -7.59 7.16 29.15
CA GLU A 398 -7.68 6.38 27.92
C GLU A 398 -6.69 5.20 27.92
N ALA A 399 -5.45 5.39 28.36
CA ALA A 399 -4.47 4.33 28.48
C ALA A 399 -4.91 3.23 29.45
N VAL A 400 -5.60 3.59 30.54
CA VAL A 400 -6.17 2.63 31.48
C VAL A 400 -7.36 1.88 30.87
N ALA A 401 -8.28 2.60 30.23
CA ALA A 401 -9.45 2.00 29.57
C ALA A 401 -9.09 1.09 28.39
N THR A 402 -7.92 1.29 27.78
CA THR A 402 -7.39 0.46 26.68
C THR A 402 -6.40 -0.61 27.15
N GLU A 403 -6.26 -0.82 28.46
CA GLU A 403 -5.32 -1.77 29.07
C GLU A 403 -3.85 -1.57 28.66
N ASN A 404 -3.48 -0.36 28.24
CA ASN A 404 -2.12 -0.03 27.84
C ASN A 404 -1.27 0.38 29.04
N ILE A 405 -0.90 -0.61 29.86
CA ILE A 405 -0.11 -0.43 31.11
C ILE A 405 1.18 0.37 30.86
N PRO A 406 2.01 0.10 29.82
CA PRO A 406 3.21 0.89 29.58
C PRO A 406 2.91 2.37 29.31
N ALA A 407 1.92 2.69 28.48
CA ALA A 407 1.54 4.08 28.23
C ALA A 407 1.02 4.77 29.50
N ALA A 408 0.14 4.12 30.27
CA ALA A 408 -0.36 4.66 31.53
C ALA A 408 0.79 4.93 32.51
N THR A 409 1.73 3.99 32.64
CA THR A 409 2.92 4.15 33.48
C THR A 409 3.76 5.35 33.04
N ARG A 410 4.00 5.50 31.73
CA ARG A 410 4.75 6.65 31.20
C ARG A 410 4.05 7.98 31.46
N LEU A 411 2.74 8.05 31.22
CA LEU A 411 1.96 9.26 31.48
C LEU A 411 2.03 9.67 32.95
N PHE A 412 1.91 8.70 33.87
CA PHE A 412 2.08 8.94 35.30
C PHE A 412 3.50 9.43 35.65
N GLU A 413 4.54 8.81 35.09
CA GLU A 413 5.94 9.23 35.29
C GLU A 413 6.22 10.67 34.83
N TYR A 414 5.48 11.15 33.81
CA TYR A 414 5.59 12.52 33.31
C TYR A 414 4.64 13.51 33.98
N GLY A 415 3.89 13.09 35.00
CA GLY A 415 3.07 13.98 35.83
C GLY A 415 1.61 14.12 35.37
N ALA A 416 1.03 13.11 34.72
CA ALA A 416 -0.41 13.09 34.45
C ALA A 416 -1.23 13.24 35.74
N THR A 417 -2.26 14.06 35.70
CA THR A 417 -3.24 14.24 36.77
C THR A 417 -4.12 12.99 36.87
N VAL A 418 -4.19 12.40 38.07
CA VAL A 418 -4.93 11.16 38.31
C VAL A 418 -6.08 11.37 39.29
N ASP A 419 -7.31 11.16 38.84
CA ASP A 419 -8.46 10.92 39.71
C ASP A 419 -8.37 9.48 40.25
N LYS A 420 -7.79 9.33 41.44
CA LYS A 420 -7.47 8.03 42.04
C LYS A 420 -8.72 7.15 42.18
N ASP A 421 -9.85 7.71 42.62
CA ASP A 421 -11.06 6.94 42.90
C ASP A 421 -11.66 6.37 41.61
N ARG A 422 -11.72 7.19 40.55
CA ARG A 422 -12.20 6.76 39.24
C ARG A 422 -11.26 5.75 38.60
N ILE A 423 -9.95 5.99 38.62
CA ILE A 423 -8.96 5.14 37.96
C ILE A 423 -8.84 3.78 38.65
N ILE A 424 -8.80 3.73 39.99
CA ILE A 424 -8.76 2.46 40.72
C ILE A 424 -10.00 1.64 40.38
N SER A 425 -11.18 2.26 40.31
CA SER A 425 -12.42 1.59 39.91
C SER A 425 -12.33 1.01 38.49
N LEU A 426 -11.74 1.73 37.53
CA LEU A 426 -11.52 1.23 36.17
C LEU A 426 -10.54 0.04 36.16
N MET A 427 -9.37 0.17 36.78
CA MET A 427 -8.35 -0.88 36.83
C MET A 427 -8.84 -2.17 37.50
N MET A 428 -9.73 -2.07 38.49
CA MET A 428 -10.28 -3.23 39.20
C MET A 428 -11.40 -3.93 38.44
N ASN A 429 -12.05 -3.26 37.48
CA ASN A 429 -13.12 -3.82 36.66
C ASN A 429 -12.59 -4.52 35.40
N GLU A 430 -11.37 -4.19 34.95
CA GLU A 430 -10.71 -4.86 33.82
C GLU A 430 -9.98 -6.12 34.31
N THR A 431 -10.42 -7.30 33.88
CA THR A 431 -10.02 -8.57 34.50
C THR A 431 -8.73 -9.17 33.96
N ASP A 432 -8.22 -8.66 32.84
CA ASP A 432 -7.19 -9.35 32.05
C ASP A 432 -5.79 -8.70 32.16
N ALA A 433 -5.67 -7.50 32.76
CA ALA A 433 -4.44 -6.72 32.87
C ALA A 433 -3.85 -6.67 34.30
N ASP A 434 -2.53 -6.88 34.45
CA ASP A 434 -1.84 -6.78 35.76
C ASP A 434 -1.44 -5.33 36.09
N TRP A 435 -2.30 -4.65 36.84
CA TRP A 435 -2.10 -3.26 37.30
C TRP A 435 -1.30 -3.14 38.61
N THR A 436 -0.76 -4.23 39.17
CA THR A 436 -0.24 -4.28 40.55
C THR A 436 0.81 -3.20 40.84
N ASP A 437 1.76 -2.98 39.93
CA ASP A 437 2.82 -1.99 40.16
C ASP A 437 2.29 -0.55 40.12
N LEU A 438 1.43 -0.23 39.15
CA LEU A 438 0.86 1.11 39.02
C LEU A 438 -0.06 1.44 40.19
N LEU A 439 -0.88 0.46 40.63
CA LEU A 439 -1.70 0.59 41.84
C LEU A 439 -0.85 0.83 43.10
N ARG A 440 0.28 0.14 43.25
CA ARG A 440 1.22 0.35 44.36
C ARG A 440 1.80 1.77 44.35
N ARG A 441 2.15 2.29 43.17
CA ARG A 441 2.66 3.67 43.01
C ARG A 441 1.58 4.70 43.35
N LEU A 442 0.34 4.50 42.89
CA LEU A 442 -0.79 5.39 43.20
C LEU A 442 -1.18 5.43 44.69
N ALA A 443 -1.02 4.29 45.38
CA ALA A 443 -1.29 4.12 46.80
C ALA A 443 -0.17 4.63 47.72
N SER A 444 1.02 4.91 47.17
CA SER A 444 2.11 5.47 47.96
C SER A 444 1.74 6.91 48.35
N PRO A 445 1.88 7.29 49.64
CA PRO A 445 1.66 8.68 50.04
C PRO A 445 2.63 9.57 49.27
N GLU A 446 2.14 10.69 48.74
CA GLU A 446 3.04 11.70 48.16
C GLU A 446 4.09 12.05 49.23
N PRO A 447 5.39 12.07 48.90
CA PRO A 447 6.36 12.59 49.83
C PRO A 447 5.93 14.01 50.15
N GLU A 448 5.69 14.30 51.44
CA GLU A 448 5.44 15.67 51.90
C GLU A 448 6.56 16.56 51.33
N GLU A 449 6.25 17.34 50.30
CA GLU A 449 7.18 18.36 49.84
C GLU A 449 7.35 19.33 51.01
N ASP A 450 8.54 19.30 51.59
CA ASP A 450 9.01 20.28 52.57
C ASP A 450 8.70 21.68 52.03
N ILE A 451 7.67 22.29 52.60
CA ILE A 451 7.36 23.72 52.53
C ILE A 451 8.48 24.45 53.26
N ASN A 452 9.67 24.48 52.67
CA ASN A 452 10.83 25.25 53.11
C ASN A 452 11.89 25.33 52.01
N ARG A 453 11.50 25.74 50.79
CA ARG A 453 12.45 26.40 49.88
C ARG A 453 12.46 27.90 50.15
N SER A 454 13.31 28.23 51.12
CA SER A 454 14.05 29.49 51.24
C SER A 454 14.30 30.13 49.88
N SER A 455 13.88 31.39 49.79
CA SER A 455 14.40 32.41 48.88
C SER A 455 15.91 32.33 48.75
N THR A 456 16.41 31.88 47.60
CA THR A 456 17.73 32.27 47.12
C THR A 456 17.62 32.64 45.65
N SER A 457 17.54 33.95 45.47
CA SER A 457 17.92 34.66 44.26
C SER A 457 19.24 34.13 43.71
N ASN A 458 19.27 33.76 42.44
CA ASN A 458 20.46 33.94 41.62
C ASN A 458 20.04 34.44 40.24
N LEU A 459 20.20 35.76 40.10
CA LEU A 459 20.44 36.44 38.85
C LEU A 459 21.50 35.68 38.03
N ARG A 460 21.16 35.34 36.80
CA ARG A 460 22.12 35.41 35.70
C ARG A 460 21.47 36.12 34.54
N ASP A 461 21.95 37.34 34.35
CA ASP A 461 21.75 38.17 33.17
C ASP A 461 22.03 37.40 31.87
N GLY A 462 21.10 37.55 30.95
CA GLY A 462 21.21 37.15 29.56
C GLY A 462 20.20 37.94 28.74
N LYS A 463 20.57 39.20 28.44
CA LYS A 463 19.83 40.15 27.61
C LYS A 463 19.22 39.50 26.37
N ILE A 464 17.90 39.63 26.18
CA ILE A 464 17.31 39.91 24.87
C ILE A 464 16.25 41.00 25.06
N THR A 465 16.45 42.04 24.26
CA THR A 465 15.77 43.32 24.13
C THR A 465 14.27 43.29 23.92
N ASP A 466 13.62 44.23 24.62
CA ASP A 466 12.42 45.00 24.29
C ASP A 466 11.84 44.85 22.88
N TYR A 467 10.64 44.28 22.80
CA TYR A 467 9.61 44.67 21.84
C TYR A 467 8.26 44.42 22.50
N TYR A 468 7.63 45.48 23.02
CA TYR A 468 6.18 45.71 23.08
C TYR A 468 5.91 46.90 24.02
N SER A 469 5.96 48.09 23.45
CA SER A 469 5.17 49.22 23.91
C SER A 469 4.47 49.78 22.69
N ILE A 470 3.26 50.31 22.90
CA ILE A 470 2.29 50.84 21.93
C ILE A 470 1.21 49.82 21.55
N MET A 471 0.15 49.75 22.35
CA MET A 471 -1.17 50.28 21.95
C MET A 471 -2.20 50.08 23.07
N VAL A 472 -2.33 51.11 23.90
CA VAL A 472 -3.60 51.44 24.57
C VAL A 472 -3.83 52.92 24.33
N ASN A 473 -4.76 53.24 23.43
CA ASN A 473 -5.73 54.31 23.65
C ASN A 473 -6.89 54.17 22.66
N LYS A 474 -8.04 53.80 23.21
CA LYS A 474 -9.36 54.11 22.66
C LYS A 474 -9.64 55.59 22.89
N GLY A 475 -10.29 56.26 21.94
CA GLY A 475 -11.04 57.47 22.26
C GLY A 475 -11.24 58.46 21.12
N GLU A 476 -12.44 58.39 20.53
CA GLU A 476 -13.25 59.54 20.07
C GLU A 476 -13.08 60.13 18.66
N ASN A 477 -14.16 59.91 17.88
CA ASN A 477 -14.99 60.89 17.16
C ASN A 477 -14.38 61.84 16.12
N ALA A 478 -14.86 61.70 14.86
CA ALA A 478 -15.59 62.71 14.08
C ALA A 478 -15.67 62.29 12.60
N THR A 479 -16.86 62.00 12.05
CA THR A 479 -17.54 62.79 10.98
C THR A 479 -16.57 63.61 10.12
N THR A 480 -16.53 63.50 8.78
CA THR A 480 -17.50 64.04 7.80
C THR A 480 -16.91 63.81 6.38
N SER A 481 -17.75 63.51 5.38
CA SER A 481 -17.72 63.91 3.93
C SER A 481 -16.37 64.20 3.24
N ILE A 482 -16.05 63.73 2.03
CA ILE A 482 -16.79 63.49 0.77
C ILE A 482 -16.17 62.27 0.08
#